data_AF-A0A7V1U6H8-F1
#
_entry.id   AF-A0A7V1U6H8-F1
#
_cell.length_a   1.000
_cell.length_b   1.000
_cell.length_c   1.000
_cell.angle_alpha   90.00
_cell.angle_beta   90.00
_cell.angle_gamma   90.00
#
_symmetry.space_group_name_H-M   'P 1'
#
loop_
_entity.id
_entity.type
_entity.pdbx_description
1 polymer ?
#
loop_
_entity_poly.entity_id
_entity_poly.type
_entity_poly.pdbx_seq_one_letter_code
_entity_poly.pdbx_strand_id
1 'polypeptide(L)' 'GSDGHDQVRVLTPREALEAGADYLVVGRPITTAADPVGAARGILAQARRNRR' A
#
# COMPACT_ATOMS: atom_id res chain seq x y z
N GLY A 1 27.57 -1.69 -9.68
CA GLY A 1 26.63 -2.16 -8.63
C GLY A 1 25.28 -2.23 -9.28
N SER A 2 24.69 -3.41 -9.33
CA SER A 2 23.41 -3.64 -10.00
C SER A 2 22.29 -2.93 -9.25
N ASP A 3 21.69 -1.92 -9.89
CA ASP A 3 20.41 -1.26 -9.55
C ASP A 3 19.23 -2.23 -9.66
N GLY A 4 19.32 -3.37 -8.96
CA GLY A 4 18.40 -4.50 -9.09
C GLY A 4 17.15 -4.43 -8.20
N HIS A 5 16.92 -3.32 -7.50
CA HIS A 5 15.79 -3.20 -6.57
C HIS A 5 14.52 -2.55 -7.16
N ASP A 6 14.56 -2.11 -8.42
CA ASP A 6 13.46 -1.35 -9.04
C ASP A 6 12.39 -2.21 -9.73
N GLN A 7 12.48 -3.54 -9.63
CA GLN A 7 11.46 -4.46 -10.16
C GLN A 7 10.40 -4.83 -9.09
N VAL A 8 10.20 -3.99 -8.06
CA VAL A 8 9.06 -4.18 -7.16
C VAL A 8 7.81 -3.80 -7.94
N ARG A 9 6.99 -4.78 -8.32
CA ARG A 9 5.60 -4.52 -8.69
C ARG A 9 4.91 -3.87 -7.49
N VAL A 10 4.91 -2.53 -7.44
CA VAL A 10 4.21 -1.77 -6.41
C VAL A 10 2.74 -1.77 -6.80
N LEU A 11 2.00 -2.78 -6.33
CA LEU A 11 0.55 -2.74 -6.39
C LEU A 11 0.06 -1.68 -5.43
N THR A 12 -0.89 -0.86 -5.88
CA THR A 12 -1.65 -0.01 -4.98
C THR A 12 -2.41 -0.87 -3.96
N PRO A 13 -2.77 -0.33 -2.78
CA PRO A 13 -3.62 -1.03 -1.82
C PRO A 13 -4.88 -1.64 -2.45
N ARG A 14 -5.49 -0.92 -3.40
CA ARG A 14 -6.67 -1.38 -4.12
C ARG A 14 -6.38 -2.56 -5.03
N GLU A 15 -5.33 -2.49 -5.85
CA GLU A 15 -4.95 -3.58 -6.76
C GLU A 15 -4.53 -4.84 -5.99
N ALA A 16 -3.81 -4.67 -4.87
CA ALA A 16 -3.44 -5.79 -4.00
C ALA A 16 -4.69 -6.50 -3.48
N LEU A 17 -5.68 -5.73 -3.03
CA LEU A 17 -6.96 -6.30 -2.62
C LEU A 17 -7.66 -6.98 -3.79
N GLU A 18 -7.83 -6.32 -4.95
CA GLU A 18 -8.47 -6.90 -6.13
C GLU A 18 -7.80 -8.20 -6.60
N ALA A 19 -6.48 -8.30 -6.47
CA ALA A 19 -5.69 -9.51 -6.72
C ALA A 19 -5.89 -10.63 -5.68
N GLY A 20 -6.71 -10.40 -4.65
CA GLY A 20 -7.09 -11.39 -3.64
C GLY A 20 -6.26 -11.35 -2.36
N ALA A 21 -5.50 -10.28 -2.09
CA ALA A 21 -4.78 -10.17 -0.82
C ALA A 21 -5.75 -10.02 0.36
N ASP A 22 -5.57 -10.86 1.39
CA ASP A 22 -6.29 -10.74 2.67
C ASP A 22 -5.63 -9.73 3.61
N TYR A 23 -4.32 -9.52 3.45
CA TYR A 23 -3.51 -8.63 4.27
C TYR A 23 -2.63 -7.73 3.41
N LEU A 24 -2.52 -6.46 3.83
CA LEU A 24 -1.65 -5.47 3.20
C LEU A 24 -0.58 -5.04 4.21
N VAL A 25 0.70 -5.25 3.87
CA VAL A 25 1.83 -4.77 4.66
C VAL A 25 2.29 -3.43 4.12
N VAL A 26 2.24 -2.39 4.95
CA VAL A 26 2.69 -1.04 4.59
C VAL A 26 3.76 -0.56 5.56
N GLY A 27 4.98 -0.38 5.05
CA GLY A 27 6.13 0.08 5.83
C GLY A 27 6.44 1.55 5.60
N ARG A 28 7.44 1.82 4.75
CA ARG A 28 8.00 3.17 4.51
C ARG A 28 6.97 4.28 4.31
N PRO A 29 5.89 4.11 3.50
CA PRO A 29 4.91 5.17 3.30
C PRO A 29 4.22 5.66 4.58
N ILE A 30 4.18 4.85 5.65
CA ILE A 30 3.64 5.24 6.95
C ILE A 30 4.77 5.70 7.88
N THR A 31 5.86 4.93 7.96
CA THR A 31 6.93 5.18 8.95
C THR A 31 7.77 6.42 8.67
N THR A 32 7.83 6.89 7.41
CA THR A 32 8.56 8.11 7.03
C THR A 32 7.65 9.29 6.72
N ALA A 33 6.33 9.17 6.92
CA ALA A 33 5.38 10.25 6.68
C ALA A 33 5.46 11.31 7.78
N ALA A 34 5.31 12.59 7.41
CA ALA A 34 5.19 13.69 8.36
C ALA A 34 3.92 13.57 9.23
N ASP A 35 2.85 12.98 8.68
CA ASP A 35 1.64 12.58 9.40
C ASP A 35 1.36 11.08 9.15
N PRO A 36 1.86 10.18 10.00
CA PRO A 36 1.65 8.75 9.86
C PRO A 36 0.18 8.34 9.94
N VAL A 37 -0.63 9.05 10.74
CA VAL A 37 -2.06 8.76 10.90
C VAL A 37 -2.81 9.15 9.63
N GLY A 38 -2.52 10.33 9.08
CA GLY A 38 -3.05 10.77 7.79
C GLY A 38 -2.68 9.82 6.65
N ALA A 39 -1.42 9.39 6.58
CA ALA A 39 -0.94 8.44 5.59
C ALA A 39 -1.70 7.10 5.69
N ALA A 40 -1.81 6.53 6.89
CA ALA A 40 -2.55 5.29 7.13
C ALA A 40 -4.03 5.43 6.74
N ARG A 41 -4.69 6.55 7.08
CA ARG A 41 -6.08 6.83 6.69
C ARG A 41 -6.25 6.91 5.17
N GLY A 42 -5.32 7.55 4.47
CA GLY A 42 -5.33 7.64 3.01
C GLY A 42 -5.22 6.27 2.34
N ILE A 43 -4.35 5.41 2.86
CA ILE A 43 -4.21 4.01 2.41
C ILE A 43 -5.49 3.21 2.68
N LEU A 44 -6.06 3.34 3.89
CA LEU A 44 -7.33 2.70 4.26
C LEU A 44 -8.47 3.13 3.35
N ALA A 45 -8.54 4.41 2.97
CA ALA A 45 -9.56 4.92 2.06
C ALA A 45 -9.46 4.28 0.66
N GLN A 46 -8.24 4.07 0.15
CA GLN A 46 -8.01 3.37 -1.13
C GLN A 46 -8.31 1.87 -1.04
N ALA A 47 -8.08 1.28 0.14
CA ALA A 47 -8.28 -0.14 0.42
C ALA A 47 -9.75 -0.51 0.69
N ARG A 48 -10.68 0.44 0.79
CA ARG A 48 -12.11 0.12 0.98
C ARG A 48 -12.67 -0.54 -0.28
N ARG A 49 -12.78 -1.88 -0.27
CA ARG A 49 -13.63 -2.60 -1.23
C ARG A 49 -15.08 -2.19 -0.98
N ASN A 50 -15.73 -1.69 -2.03
CA ASN A 50 -17.19 -1.57 -2.07
C ASN A 50 -17.76 -3.00 -2.15
N ARG A 51 -17.89 -3.69 -1.01
CA ARG A 51 -18.57 -4.98 -0.95
C ARG A 51 -20.05 -4.71 -1.29
N ARG A 52 -20.47 -5.15 -2.48
CA ARG A 52 -21.88 -5.29 -2.82
C ARG A 52 -22.48 -6.47 -2.07
#